data_AF-A0A847HEN0-F1
#
_entry.id   AF-A0A847HEN0-F1
#
_cell.length_a   1.000
_cell.length_b   1.000
_cell.length_c   1.000
_cell.angle_alpha   90.00
_cell.angle_beta   90.00
_cell.angle_gamma   90.00
#
_symmetry.space_group_name_H-M   'P 1'
#
loop_
_entity.id
_entity.type
_entity.pdbx_description
1 polymer ?
#
loop_
_entity_poly.entity_id
_entity_poly.type
_entity_poly.pdbx_seq_one_letter_code
_entity_poly.pdbx_strand_id
1 'polypeptide(L)'
;GVSAHALRTHGPVSAEVAAEMAEGAREVCLADWGVSLTGVAGPEPQDGHPVGEVWIGYAGEGGVETRKLNLSGTRRDIREAAVEEALNGLLTRVEQTALPGR
;
A
#
# COMPACT_ATOMS: atom_id res chain seq x y z
N GLY A 1 5.94 -7.25 10.61
CA GLY A 1 5.56 -6.33 9.52
C GLY A 1 5.69 -4.90 9.96
N VAL A 2 4.84 -4.42 10.88
CA VAL A 2 4.81 -3.01 11.28
C VAL A 2 5.35 -2.80 12.70
N SER A 3 6.19 -1.81 12.90
CA SER A 3 6.73 -1.39 14.17
C SER A 3 5.65 -0.70 15.02
N ALA A 4 5.70 -0.94 16.33
CA ALA A 4 4.79 -0.27 17.25
C ALA A 4 5.05 1.26 17.29
N HIS A 5 6.26 1.70 16.92
CA HIS A 5 6.58 3.12 16.81
C HIS A 5 5.84 3.75 15.63
N ALA A 6 5.88 3.15 14.43
CA ALA A 6 5.19 3.67 13.26
C ALA A 6 3.68 3.83 13.49
N LEU A 7 3.04 2.81 14.08
CA LEU A 7 1.62 2.86 14.43
C LEU A 7 1.28 4.00 15.41
N ARG A 8 2.14 4.27 16.40
CA ARG A 8 1.91 5.35 17.38
C ARG A 8 2.17 6.74 16.79
N THR A 9 3.18 6.87 15.94
CA THR A 9 3.62 8.17 15.42
C THR A 9 2.78 8.62 14.23
N HIS A 10 2.44 7.69 13.32
CA HIS A 10 1.81 8.00 12.04
C HIS A 10 0.37 7.50 11.93
N GLY A 11 -0.06 6.60 12.82
CA GLY A 11 -1.34 5.93 12.70
C GLY A 11 -1.36 4.88 11.58
N PRO A 12 -2.39 4.01 11.55
CA PRO A 12 -2.45 2.89 10.62
C PRO A 12 -2.64 3.31 9.16
N VAL A 13 -3.23 4.49 8.90
CA VAL A 13 -3.48 5.00 7.54
C VAL A 13 -2.41 6.03 7.19
N SER A 14 -1.22 5.55 6.84
CA SER A 14 -0.05 6.39 6.55
C SER A 14 0.87 5.75 5.52
N ALA A 15 1.75 6.57 4.94
CA ALA A 15 2.79 6.09 4.03
C ALA A 15 3.75 5.14 4.76
N GLU A 16 4.16 5.50 5.97
CA GLU A 16 5.14 4.76 6.78
C GLU A 16 4.62 3.37 7.15
N VAL A 17 3.36 3.27 7.57
CA VAL A 17 2.75 1.96 7.85
C VAL A 17 2.59 1.15 6.57
N ALA A 18 2.18 1.75 5.44
CA ALA A 18 2.12 1.04 4.18
C ALA A 18 3.50 0.49 3.76
N ALA A 19 4.57 1.29 3.93
CA ALA A 19 5.93 0.87 3.63
C ALA A 19 6.38 -0.33 4.48
N GLU A 20 6.24 -0.23 5.81
CA GLU A 20 6.62 -1.31 6.73
C GLU A 20 5.78 -2.58 6.51
N MET A 21 4.48 -2.44 6.19
CA MET A 21 3.63 -3.58 5.83
C MET A 21 4.14 -4.28 4.56
N ALA A 22 4.52 -3.52 3.54
CA ALA A 22 5.00 -4.08 2.27
C ALA A 22 6.34 -4.80 2.45
N GLU A 23 7.31 -4.17 3.13
CA GLU A 23 8.60 -4.79 3.43
C GLU A 23 8.42 -6.04 4.29
N GLY A 24 7.61 -5.95 5.34
CA GLY A 24 7.33 -7.09 6.21
C GLY A 24 6.67 -8.26 5.48
N ALA A 25 5.79 -7.98 4.51
CA ALA A 25 5.18 -9.02 3.68
C ALA A 25 6.23 -9.69 2.77
N ARG A 26 7.10 -8.89 2.15
CA ARG A 26 8.22 -9.36 1.33
C ARG A 26 9.16 -10.29 2.11
N GLU A 27 9.60 -9.85 3.29
CA GLU A 27 10.53 -10.58 4.16
C GLU A 27 9.94 -11.90 4.66
N VAL A 28 8.71 -11.87 5.20
CA VAL A 28 8.09 -13.07 5.79
C VAL A 28 7.75 -14.12 4.73
N CYS A 29 7.39 -13.68 3.53
CA CYS A 29 7.06 -14.58 2.42
C CYS A 29 8.28 -15.02 1.61
N LEU A 30 9.49 -14.49 1.88
CA LEU A 30 10.69 -14.69 1.06
C LEU A 30 10.43 -14.41 -0.42
N ALA A 31 9.67 -13.34 -0.69
CA ALA A 31 9.25 -12.97 -2.03
C ALA A 31 10.15 -11.86 -2.60
N ASP A 32 10.21 -11.74 -3.93
CA ASP A 32 10.90 -10.63 -4.58
C ASP A 32 10.20 -9.29 -4.30
N TRP A 33 8.86 -9.35 -4.24
CA TRP A 33 7.98 -8.20 -4.03
C TRP A 33 7.03 -8.39 -2.85
N GLY A 34 6.78 -7.30 -2.11
CA GLY A 34 5.71 -7.18 -1.15
C GLY A 34 4.78 -6.02 -1.52
N VAL A 35 3.47 -6.22 -1.36
CA VAL A 35 2.46 -5.18 -1.58
C VAL A 35 1.57 -5.06 -0.35
N SER A 36 1.25 -3.83 0.02
CA SER A 36 0.38 -3.54 1.16
C SER A 36 -0.70 -2.53 0.80
N LEU A 37 -1.80 -2.59 1.56
CA LEU A 37 -2.91 -1.66 1.49
C LEU A 37 -3.34 -1.29 2.91
N THR A 38 -3.45 0.00 3.19
CA THR A 38 -4.05 0.52 4.43
C THR A 38 -4.88 1.76 4.14
N GLY A 39 -6.07 1.89 4.70
CA GLY A 39 -6.98 2.98 4.34
C GLY A 39 -8.38 2.86 4.91
N VAL A 40 -9.19 3.88 4.65
CA VAL A 40 -10.57 3.99 5.12
C VAL A 40 -11.54 3.70 3.97
N ALA A 41 -12.09 2.50 3.94
CA ALA A 41 -13.11 2.13 2.95
C ALA A 41 -14.51 2.70 3.27
N GLY A 42 -14.72 3.27 4.46
CA GLY A 42 -16.01 3.80 4.90
C GLY A 42 -16.96 2.76 5.51
N PRO A 43 -18.24 3.13 5.75
CA PRO A 43 -18.93 4.31 5.19
C PRO A 43 -18.63 5.64 5.88
N GLU A 44 -17.95 5.63 7.02
CA GLU A 44 -17.63 6.84 7.80
C GLU A 44 -16.11 7.10 7.82
N PRO A 45 -15.67 8.37 7.96
CA PRO A 45 -14.28 8.69 8.24
C PRO A 45 -13.77 7.98 9.50
N GLN A 46 -12.47 7.68 9.56
CA GLN A 46 -11.86 7.03 10.72
C GLN A 46 -10.59 7.79 11.14
N ASP A 47 -10.47 8.11 12.43
CA ASP A 47 -9.28 8.74 13.02
C ASP A 47 -8.80 10.00 12.27
N GLY A 48 -9.74 10.78 11.71
CA GLY A 48 -9.45 11.99 10.93
C GLY A 48 -9.17 11.74 9.43
N HIS A 49 -9.10 10.50 8.98
CA HIS A 49 -8.95 10.15 7.57
C HIS A 49 -10.32 10.07 6.86
N PRO A 50 -10.50 10.75 5.72
CA PRO A 50 -11.74 10.69 4.96
C PRO A 50 -11.95 9.31 4.32
N VAL A 51 -13.21 8.97 4.06
CA VAL A 51 -13.57 7.79 3.26
C VAL A 51 -12.90 7.88 1.88
N GLY A 52 -12.29 6.77 1.47
CA GLY A 52 -11.57 6.68 0.20
C GLY A 52 -10.08 6.97 0.29
N GLU A 53 -9.57 7.44 1.43
CA GLU A 53 -8.13 7.55 1.64
C GLU A 53 -7.51 6.16 1.78
N VAL A 54 -6.62 5.81 0.85
CA VAL A 54 -5.87 4.54 0.85
C VAL A 54 -4.41 4.79 0.54
N TRP A 55 -3.51 4.14 1.27
CA TRP A 55 -2.10 4.06 0.99
C TRP A 55 -1.74 2.66 0.48
N ILE A 56 -0.97 2.64 -0.60
CA ILE A 56 -0.36 1.42 -1.14
C ILE A 56 1.14 1.46 -0.86
N GLY A 57 1.72 0.36 -0.39
CA GLY A 57 3.16 0.16 -0.32
C GLY A 57 3.62 -0.91 -1.30
N TYR A 58 4.77 -0.70 -1.93
CA TYR A 58 5.46 -1.64 -2.82
C TYR A 58 6.90 -1.79 -2.35
N ALA A 59 7.26 -2.98 -1.87
CA ALA A 59 8.63 -3.31 -1.48
C ALA A 59 9.24 -4.24 -2.53
N GLY A 60 10.42 -3.91 -3.04
CA GLY A 60 11.16 -4.72 -4.01
C GLY A 60 12.67 -4.52 -3.88
N GLU A 61 13.45 -4.99 -4.85
CA GLU A 61 14.93 -4.90 -4.83
C GLU A 61 15.43 -3.43 -4.76
N GLY A 62 14.71 -2.49 -5.36
CA GLY A 62 15.03 -1.06 -5.36
C GLY A 62 14.64 -0.29 -4.08
N GLY A 63 14.12 -0.99 -3.07
CA GLY A 63 13.59 -0.39 -1.85
C GLY A 63 12.06 -0.35 -1.83
N VAL A 64 11.50 0.58 -1.05
CA VAL A 64 10.06 0.68 -0.80
C VAL A 64 9.51 1.99 -1.35
N GLU A 65 8.42 1.91 -2.10
CA GLU A 65 7.66 3.05 -2.60
C GLU A 65 6.23 3.03 -2.07
N THR A 66 5.68 4.22 -1.81
CA THR A 66 4.30 4.36 -1.34
C THR A 66 3.50 5.32 -2.20
N ARG A 67 2.22 5.01 -2.42
CA ARG A 67 1.29 5.86 -3.18
C ARG A 67 0.01 6.09 -2.40
N LYS A 68 -0.42 7.35 -2.30
CA LYS A 68 -1.75 7.71 -1.79
C LYS A 68 -2.78 7.67 -2.91
N LEU A 69 -3.95 7.12 -2.61
CA LEU A 69 -5.16 7.16 -3.42
C LEU A 69 -6.26 7.92 -2.67
N ASN A 70 -7.11 8.59 -3.42
CA ASN A 70 -8.36 9.17 -2.94
C ASN A 70 -9.48 8.59 -3.80
N LEU A 71 -10.11 7.53 -3.32
CA LEU A 71 -11.12 6.76 -4.01
C LEU A 71 -12.53 7.24 -3.62
N SER A 72 -13.53 6.86 -4.40
CA SER A 72 -14.92 7.22 -4.15
C SER A 72 -15.84 6.03 -4.41
N GLY A 73 -17.05 6.09 -3.84
CA GLY A 73 -18.04 5.04 -3.95
C GLY A 73 -18.35 4.38 -2.62
N THR A 74 -19.00 3.22 -2.68
CA THR A 74 -19.30 2.41 -1.52
C THR A 74 -18.03 1.77 -0.95
N ARG A 75 -18.15 1.19 0.26
CA ARG A 75 -17.09 0.38 0.87
C ARG A 75 -16.60 -0.74 -0.04
N ARG A 76 -17.47 -1.29 -0.89
CA ARG A 76 -17.11 -2.31 -1.86
C ARG A 76 -16.29 -1.71 -3.01
N ASP A 77 -16.79 -0.64 -3.61
CA ASP A 77 -16.13 0.04 -4.75
C ASP A 77 -14.72 0.49 -4.38
N ILE A 78 -14.55 1.09 -3.19
CA ILE A 78 -13.24 1.54 -2.70
C ILE A 78 -12.25 0.37 -2.54
N ARG A 79 -12.71 -0.78 -2.03
CA ARG A 79 -11.84 -1.96 -1.86
C ARG A 79 -11.46 -2.58 -3.19
N GLU A 80 -12.41 -2.68 -4.12
CA GLU A 80 -12.17 -3.23 -5.46
C GLU A 80 -11.17 -2.34 -6.23
N ALA A 81 -11.39 -1.02 -6.26
CA ALA A 81 -10.49 -0.07 -6.89
C ALA A 81 -9.09 -0.04 -6.25
N ALA A 82 -9.00 -0.13 -4.92
CA ALA A 82 -7.71 -0.17 -4.23
C ALA A 82 -6.88 -1.41 -4.60
N VAL A 83 -7.53 -2.58 -4.74
CA VAL A 83 -6.86 -3.82 -5.17
C VAL A 83 -6.42 -3.71 -6.62
N GLU A 84 -7.26 -3.17 -7.50
CA GLU A 84 -6.92 -2.98 -8.92
C GLU A 84 -5.71 -2.05 -9.09
N GLU A 85 -5.70 -0.89 -8.41
CA GLU A 85 -4.56 0.03 -8.43
C GLU A 85 -3.29 -0.59 -7.87
N ALA A 86 -3.40 -1.41 -6.81
CA ALA A 86 -2.26 -2.12 -6.23
C ALA A 86 -1.66 -3.15 -7.21
N LEU A 87 -2.50 -3.93 -7.88
CA LEU A 87 -2.03 -4.94 -8.84
C LEU A 87 -1.45 -4.30 -10.10
N ASN A 88 -2.09 -3.27 -10.65
CA ASN A 88 -1.60 -2.53 -11.81
C ASN A 88 -0.26 -1.82 -11.49
N GLY A 89 -0.14 -1.25 -10.29
CA GLY A 89 1.09 -0.63 -9.83
C GLY A 89 2.23 -1.61 -9.59
N LEU A 90 1.93 -2.82 -9.11
CA LEU A 90 2.93 -3.89 -9.00
C LEU A 90 3.38 -4.37 -10.38
N LEU A 91 2.44 -4.63 -11.30
CA LEU A 91 2.75 -5.10 -12.66
C LEU A 91 3.72 -4.14 -13.36
N THR A 92 3.45 -2.83 -13.30
CA THR A 92 4.32 -1.79 -13.85
C THR A 92 5.75 -1.91 -13.34
N ARG A 93 5.93 -2.16 -12.04
CA ARG A 93 7.25 -2.26 -11.41
C ARG A 93 7.98 -3.54 -11.79
N VAL A 94 7.26 -4.66 -11.82
CA VAL A 94 7.81 -5.95 -12.26
C VAL A 94 8.31 -5.86 -13.70
N GLU A 95 7.54 -5.22 -14.59
CA GLU A 95 7.95 -4.99 -15.99
C GLU A 95 9.19 -4.10 -16.12
N GLN A 96 9.32 -3.07 -15.27
CA GLN A 96 10.49 -2.19 -15.24
C GLN A 96 11.75 -2.92 -14.75
N THR A 97 11.64 -3.78 -13.74
CA THR A 97 12.76 -4.59 -13.24
C THR A 97 13.18 -5.68 -14.24
N ALA A 98 12.24 -6.23 -15.01
CA ALA A 98 12.51 -7.24 -16.04
C ALA A 98 13.22 -6.70 -17.28
N LEU A 99 13.43 -5.38 -17.40
CA LEU A 99 14.14 -4.72 -18.50
C LEU A 99 15.51 -4.17 -18.08
N PRO A 100 16.51 -5.00 -17.76
CA PRO A 100 17.87 -4.50 -17.56
C PRO A 100 18.47 -4.11 -18.92
N GLY A 101 18.57 -2.81 -19.22
CA GLY A 101 19.30 -2.32 -20.40
C GLY A 101 18.78 -1.07 -21.11
N ARG A 102 18.20 -0.10 -20.40
CA ARG A 102 17.96 1.25 -20.97
C ARG A 102 18.73 2.31 -20.21
#